data_AF-A0AAU3TT76-F1
#
_entry.id   AF-A0AAU3TT76-F1
#
_cell.length_a   1.000
_cell.length_b   1.000
_cell.length_c   1.000
_cell.angle_alpha   90.00
_cell.angle_beta   90.00
_cell.angle_gamma   90.00
#
_symmetry.space_group_name_H-M   'P 1'
#
loop_
_entity.id
_entity.type
_entity.pdbx_description
1 polymer ?
#
loop_
_entity_poly.entity_id
_entity_poly.type
_entity_poly.pdbx_seq_one_letter_code
_entity_poly.pdbx_strand_id
1 'polypeptide(L)'
;MKYLVMVQCTQADYEGMSGKANAHSPAWSQEDVQAMYAFMGAVNNDLAESGELVDAQGLTEPAKTRLVGLGDDGKSVITDGPYGETKELLAGYWVLDCASLERVTEIAERIIQCPQPAGAADYPVVIRPIDSGSADV
;
A
#
# COMPACT_ATOMS: atom_id res chain seq x y z
N MET A 1 17.96 -3.18 -9.64
CA MET A 1 17.00 -4.30 -9.58
C MET A 1 15.67 -3.74 -9.18
N LYS A 2 14.59 -4.17 -9.83
CA LYS A 2 13.27 -3.61 -9.55
C LYS A 2 12.55 -4.38 -8.45
N TYR A 3 11.88 -3.65 -7.57
CA TYR A 3 11.12 -4.20 -6.46
C TYR A 3 9.75 -3.53 -6.41
N LEU A 4 8.72 -4.35 -6.18
CA LEU A 4 7.39 -3.90 -5.79
C LEU A 4 7.33 -3.91 -4.26
N VAL A 5 7.18 -2.73 -3.66
CA VAL A 5 7.02 -2.53 -2.22
C VAL A 5 5.57 -2.17 -1.96
N MET A 6 4.91 -2.87 -1.04
CA MET A 6 3.46 -2.79 -0.82
C MET A 6 3.15 -2.60 0.65
N VAL A 7 2.18 -1.73 0.95
CA VAL A 7 1.64 -1.55 2.30
C VAL A 7 0.24 -2.13 2.35
N GLN A 8 -0.02 -2.96 3.35
CA GLN A 8 -1.33 -3.57 3.55
C GLN A 8 -2.27 -2.70 4.38
N CYS A 9 -3.56 -2.97 4.29
CA CYS A 9 -4.62 -2.35 5.07
C CYS A 9 -5.88 -3.22 5.09
N THR A 10 -6.90 -2.74 5.78
CA THR A 10 -8.27 -3.24 5.75
C THR A 10 -9.27 -2.12 5.46
N GLN A 11 -10.53 -2.46 5.22
CA GLN A 11 -11.61 -1.46 5.11
C GLN A 11 -11.77 -0.66 6.42
N ALA A 12 -11.56 -1.31 7.57
CA ALA A 12 -11.66 -0.67 8.88
C ALA A 12 -10.58 0.41 9.08
N ASP A 13 -9.40 0.26 8.50
CA ASP A 13 -8.36 1.30 8.56
C ASP A 13 -8.75 2.54 7.77
N TYR A 14 -9.36 2.38 6.60
CA TYR A 14 -9.89 3.52 5.82
C TYR A 14 -11.03 4.24 6.55
N GLU A 15 -11.87 3.50 7.27
CA GLU A 15 -12.89 4.11 8.12
C GLU A 15 -12.25 4.91 9.27
N GLY A 16 -11.22 4.36 9.91
CA GLY A 16 -10.41 5.04 10.91
C GLY A 16 -9.80 6.34 10.37
N MET A 17 -9.13 6.27 9.22
CA MET A 17 -8.55 7.41 8.50
C MET A 17 -9.58 8.46 8.10
N SER A 18 -10.86 8.06 7.90
CA SER A 18 -11.97 8.98 7.65
C SER A 18 -12.53 9.66 8.91
N GLY A 19 -11.92 9.40 10.08
CA GLY A 19 -12.32 9.94 11.38
C GLY A 19 -13.38 9.11 12.11
N LYS A 20 -13.63 7.86 11.70
CA LYS A 20 -14.61 6.97 12.33
C LYS A 20 -13.91 5.82 13.06
N ALA A 21 -13.89 5.90 14.39
CA ALA A 21 -13.37 4.81 15.21
C ALA A 21 -14.22 3.54 15.05
N ASN A 22 -13.56 2.40 15.04
CA ASN A 22 -14.19 1.07 15.01
C ASN A 22 -13.39 0.07 15.87
N ALA A 23 -13.77 -1.20 15.83
CA ALA A 23 -13.14 -2.24 16.64
C ALA A 23 -11.67 -2.53 16.28
N HIS A 24 -11.23 -2.12 15.08
CA HIS A 24 -9.91 -2.45 14.52
C HIS A 24 -9.02 -1.22 14.28
N SER A 25 -9.60 0.01 14.28
CA SER A 25 -8.86 1.24 14.05
C SER A 25 -9.45 2.41 14.86
N PRO A 26 -8.62 3.25 15.51
CA PRO A 26 -9.10 4.48 16.14
C PRO A 26 -9.56 5.50 15.08
N ALA A 27 -10.28 6.54 15.51
CA ALA A 27 -10.54 7.68 14.64
C ALA A 27 -9.24 8.47 14.46
N TRP A 28 -8.83 8.68 13.21
CA TRP A 28 -7.68 9.52 12.90
C TRP A 28 -8.11 10.98 12.93
N SER A 29 -7.29 11.82 13.57
CA SER A 29 -7.46 13.26 13.49
C SER A 29 -6.98 13.79 12.13
N GLN A 30 -7.35 15.03 11.82
CA GLN A 30 -6.81 15.71 10.65
C GLN A 30 -5.28 15.85 10.73
N GLU A 31 -4.73 16.02 11.93
CA GLU A 31 -3.30 16.12 12.17
C GLU A 31 -2.59 14.78 11.89
N ASP A 32 -3.17 13.65 12.32
CA ASP A 32 -2.63 12.32 12.04
C ASP A 32 -2.55 12.05 10.53
N VAL A 33 -3.63 12.36 9.81
CA VAL A 33 -3.69 12.20 8.34
C VAL A 33 -2.66 13.12 7.65
N GLN A 34 -2.52 14.37 8.10
CA GLN A 34 -1.52 15.29 7.57
C GLN A 34 -0.09 14.82 7.84
N ALA A 35 0.19 14.30 9.04
CA ALA A 35 1.50 13.77 9.40
C ALA A 35 1.87 12.56 8.53
N MET A 36 0.91 11.64 8.30
CA MET A 36 1.08 10.50 7.40
C MET A 36 1.41 10.96 5.97
N TYR A 37 0.64 11.89 5.40
CA TYR A 37 0.89 12.41 4.05
C TYR A 37 2.22 13.14 3.93
N ALA A 38 2.57 13.96 4.92
CA ALA A 38 3.85 14.68 4.94
C ALA A 38 5.04 13.72 4.99
N PHE A 39 4.95 12.69 5.84
CA PHE A 39 5.97 11.66 5.96
C PHE A 39 6.15 10.87 4.66
N MET A 40 5.06 10.37 4.08
CA MET A 40 5.09 9.62 2.82
C MET A 40 5.55 10.49 1.65
N GLY A 41 5.16 11.77 1.63
CA GLY A 41 5.66 12.74 0.66
C GLY A 41 7.18 12.95 0.76
N ALA A 42 7.72 13.03 1.97
CA ALA A 42 9.16 13.14 2.18
C ALA A 42 9.91 11.87 1.72
N VAL A 43 9.38 10.68 2.03
CA VAL A 43 9.93 9.41 1.51
C VAL A 43 9.95 9.41 -0.01
N ASN A 44 8.85 9.80 -0.66
CA ASN A 44 8.77 9.85 -2.13
C ASN A 44 9.76 10.84 -2.73
N ASN A 45 9.91 12.02 -2.13
CA ASN A 45 10.85 13.03 -2.61
C ASN A 45 12.30 12.51 -2.53
N ASP A 46 12.69 11.92 -1.40
CA ASP A 46 14.04 11.38 -1.24
C ASP A 46 14.33 10.25 -2.24
N LEU A 47 13.36 9.38 -2.50
CA LEU A 47 13.49 8.29 -3.48
C LEU A 47 13.52 8.81 -4.93
N ALA A 48 12.81 9.91 -5.21
CA ALA A 48 12.88 10.57 -6.51
C ALA A 48 14.25 11.25 -6.71
N GLU A 49 14.76 11.93 -5.69
CA GLU A 49 16.07 12.58 -5.70
C GLU A 49 17.22 11.58 -5.82
N SER A 50 17.11 10.41 -5.19
CA SER A 50 18.11 9.35 -5.33
C SER A 50 18.03 8.61 -6.66
N GLY A 51 16.96 8.81 -7.44
CA GLY A 51 16.69 8.10 -8.68
C GLY A 51 16.21 6.65 -8.49
N GLU A 52 15.88 6.27 -7.25
CA GLU A 52 15.39 4.92 -6.92
C GLU A 52 13.88 4.77 -7.19
N LEU A 53 13.13 5.87 -7.26
CA LEU A 53 11.69 5.85 -7.52
C LEU A 53 11.36 5.66 -9.01
N VAL A 54 10.67 4.56 -9.34
CA VAL A 54 10.10 4.33 -10.68
C VAL A 54 8.65 4.78 -10.73
N ASP A 55 7.84 4.39 -9.75
CA ASP A 55 6.44 4.81 -9.58
C ASP A 55 6.01 4.63 -8.11
N ALA A 56 5.02 5.38 -7.65
CA ALA A 56 4.39 5.18 -6.36
C ALA A 56 2.99 5.79 -6.30
N GLN A 57 2.03 5.05 -5.76
CA GLN A 57 0.65 5.51 -5.61
C GLN A 57 0.03 5.02 -4.30
N GLY A 58 -0.67 5.92 -3.63
CA GLY A 58 -1.68 5.55 -2.63
C GLY A 58 -2.98 5.17 -3.33
N LEU A 59 -3.63 4.11 -2.86
CA LEU A 59 -4.88 3.61 -3.42
C LEU A 59 -6.09 4.16 -2.66
N THR A 60 -7.22 4.24 -3.35
CA THR A 60 -8.49 4.65 -2.75
C THR A 60 -9.05 3.58 -1.84
N GLU A 61 -10.06 3.94 -1.04
CA GLU A 61 -10.75 3.01 -0.15
C GLU A 61 -11.18 1.70 -0.85
N PRO A 62 -11.02 0.54 -0.18
CA PRO A 62 -11.33 -0.76 -0.76
C PRO A 62 -12.77 -0.90 -1.27
N ALA A 63 -13.72 -0.19 -0.68
CA ALA A 63 -15.12 -0.16 -1.11
C ALA A 63 -15.34 0.31 -2.57
N LYS A 64 -14.36 0.99 -3.18
CA LYS A 64 -14.37 1.40 -4.59
C LYS A 64 -13.79 0.36 -5.54
N THR A 65 -13.36 -0.80 -5.03
CA THR A 65 -12.76 -1.86 -5.82
C THR A 65 -13.83 -2.55 -6.68
N ARG A 66 -13.40 -3.00 -7.87
CA ARG A 66 -14.17 -3.88 -8.76
C ARG A 66 -13.37 -5.13 -9.01
N LEU A 67 -13.96 -6.28 -8.69
CA LEU A 67 -13.37 -7.59 -8.93
C LEU A 67 -13.92 -8.17 -10.23
N VAL A 68 -13.03 -8.77 -11.02
CA VAL A 68 -13.38 -9.47 -12.25
C VAL A 68 -12.82 -10.89 -12.15
N GLY A 69 -13.71 -11.88 -12.14
CA GLY A 69 -13.37 -13.30 -12.07
C GLY A 69 -14.02 -14.10 -13.20
N LEU A 70 -13.79 -15.42 -13.20
CA LEU A 70 -14.48 -16.37 -14.08
C LEU A 70 -15.50 -17.15 -13.25
N GLY A 71 -16.73 -17.24 -13.76
CA GLY A 71 -17.75 -18.14 -13.23
C GLY A 71 -17.57 -19.57 -13.72
N ASP A 72 -18.30 -20.50 -13.11
CA ASP A 72 -18.26 -21.93 -13.47
C ASP A 72 -18.69 -22.20 -14.92
N ASP A 73 -19.44 -21.29 -15.52
CA ASP A 73 -19.86 -21.34 -16.92
C ASP A 73 -18.82 -20.75 -17.89
N GLY A 74 -17.65 -20.35 -17.39
CA GLY A 74 -16.56 -19.74 -18.16
C GLY A 74 -16.80 -18.28 -18.54
N LYS A 75 -17.89 -17.64 -18.09
CA LYS A 75 -18.14 -16.22 -18.35
C LYS A 75 -17.53 -15.35 -17.26
N SER A 76 -17.23 -14.10 -17.60
CA SER A 76 -16.77 -13.11 -16.64
C SER A 76 -17.85 -12.82 -15.60
N VAL A 77 -17.48 -12.89 -14.32
CA VAL A 77 -18.28 -12.43 -13.18
C VAL A 77 -17.65 -11.13 -12.68
N ILE A 78 -18.46 -10.08 -12.58
CA ILE A 78 -18.04 -8.76 -12.10
C ILE A 78 -18.71 -8.52 -10.75
N THR A 79 -17.90 -8.21 -9.74
CA THR A 79 -18.37 -7.91 -8.38
C THR A 79 -17.88 -6.54 -7.96
N ASP A 80 -18.80 -5.68 -7.54
CA ASP A 80 -18.50 -4.37 -6.95
C ASP A 80 -18.35 -4.49 -5.44
N GLY A 81 -17.42 -3.72 -4.88
CA GLY A 81 -17.25 -3.59 -3.44
C GLY A 81 -15.89 -4.09 -2.94
N PRO A 82 -15.66 -3.96 -1.63
CA PRO A 82 -14.41 -4.42 -1.05
C PRO A 82 -14.34 -5.95 -1.18
N TYR A 83 -13.12 -6.48 -1.18
CA TYR A 83 -12.94 -7.90 -0.89
C TYR A 83 -13.73 -8.23 0.40
N GLY A 84 -14.31 -9.43 0.51
CA GLY A 84 -15.06 -9.82 1.71
C GLY A 84 -14.32 -9.43 2.99
N GLU A 85 -15.06 -9.00 4.01
CA GLU A 85 -14.66 -8.17 5.18
C GLU A 85 -13.34 -8.53 5.90
N THR A 86 -12.76 -9.70 5.64
CA THR A 86 -11.60 -10.25 6.37
C THR A 86 -10.28 -10.24 5.58
N LYS A 87 -10.22 -9.67 4.38
CA LYS A 87 -9.01 -9.72 3.55
C LYS A 87 -8.13 -8.48 3.73
N GLU A 88 -6.85 -8.72 3.98
CA GLU A 88 -5.78 -7.74 3.81
C GLU A 88 -5.78 -7.24 2.36
N LEU A 89 -5.68 -5.92 2.21
CA LEU A 89 -5.81 -5.18 0.97
C LEU A 89 -4.58 -4.31 0.77
N LEU A 90 -4.38 -3.85 -0.46
CA LEU A 90 -3.27 -2.95 -0.79
C LEU A 90 -3.70 -1.49 -0.51
N ALA A 91 -3.01 -0.82 0.41
CA ALA A 91 -3.20 0.60 0.67
C ALA A 91 -2.45 1.47 -0.34
N GLY A 92 -1.32 0.97 -0.83
CA GLY A 92 -0.43 1.70 -1.70
C GLY A 92 0.80 0.88 -2.06
N TYR A 93 1.52 1.34 -3.08
CA TYR A 93 2.72 0.68 -3.56
C TYR A 93 3.81 1.67 -3.97
N TRP A 94 5.03 1.16 -4.02
CA TRP A 94 6.15 1.73 -4.74
C TRP A 94 6.72 0.68 -5.70
N VAL A 95 7.09 1.12 -6.90
CA VAL A 95 8.03 0.42 -7.77
C VAL A 95 9.36 1.13 -7.62
N LEU A 96 10.37 0.43 -7.11
CA LEU A 96 11.70 0.97 -6.83
C LEU A 96 12.76 0.25 -7.64
N ASP A 97 13.72 0.98 -8.19
CA ASP A 97 14.94 0.43 -8.78
C ASP A 97 16.11 0.62 -7.82
N CYS A 98 16.39 -0.41 -7.04
CA CYS A 98 17.41 -0.39 -6.00
C CYS A 98 18.61 -1.27 -6.36
N ALA A 99 19.78 -0.95 -5.84
CA ALA A 99 21.00 -1.71 -6.08
C ALA A 99 20.93 -3.14 -5.51
N SER A 100 20.18 -3.36 -4.43
CA SER A 100 20.09 -4.65 -3.74
C SER A 100 18.81 -4.84 -2.93
N LEU A 101 18.58 -6.05 -2.43
CA LEU A 101 17.46 -6.38 -1.53
C LEU A 101 17.62 -5.66 -0.19
N GLU A 102 18.84 -5.53 0.30
CA GLU A 102 19.17 -4.84 1.54
C GLU A 102 18.78 -3.36 1.44
N ARG A 103 19.08 -2.71 0.31
CA ARG A 103 18.72 -1.30 0.10
C ARG A 103 17.21 -1.07 0.12
N VAL A 104 16.44 -1.90 -0.58
CA VAL A 104 14.97 -1.79 -0.53
C VAL A 104 14.41 -2.16 0.85
N THR A 105 15.12 -3.01 1.61
CA THR A 105 14.75 -3.33 3.00
C THR A 105 14.94 -2.12 3.92
N GLU A 106 16.03 -1.36 3.79
CA GLU A 106 16.22 -0.10 4.53
C GLU A 106 15.10 0.91 4.22
N ILE A 107 14.67 0.98 2.96
CA ILE A 107 13.56 1.84 2.54
C ILE A 107 12.25 1.37 3.18
N ALA A 108 12.00 0.05 3.21
CA ALA A 108 10.82 -0.52 3.87
C ALA A 108 10.82 -0.30 5.40
N GLU A 109 11.97 -0.40 6.05
CA GLU A 109 12.16 -0.06 7.47
C GLU A 109 11.83 1.41 7.75
N ARG A 110 12.12 2.31 6.81
CA ARG A 110 11.69 3.70 6.92
C ARG A 110 10.18 3.85 6.71
N ILE A 111 9.59 3.18 5.72
CA ILE A 111 8.15 3.25 5.42
C ILE A 111 7.31 2.82 6.62
N ILE A 112 7.71 1.77 7.36
CA ILE A 112 6.96 1.29 8.54
C ILE A 112 7.04 2.26 9.75
N GLN A 113 7.92 3.27 9.73
CA GLN A 113 7.95 4.33 10.74
C GLN A 113 6.95 5.46 10.45
N CYS A 114 6.04 5.28 9.49
CA CYS A 114 4.98 6.25 9.22
C CYS A 114 4.18 6.55 10.49
N PRO A 115 4.00 7.83 10.85
CA PRO A 115 3.20 8.17 12.02
C PRO A 115 1.75 7.72 11.84
N GLN A 116 1.21 7.12 12.89
CA GLN A 116 -0.17 6.66 13.00
C GLN A 116 -0.67 6.92 14.44
N PRO A 117 -1.99 7.09 14.66
CA PRO A 117 -2.53 7.29 15.99
C PRO A 117 -2.33 6.04 16.87
N ALA A 118 -2.24 6.25 18.18
CA ALA A 118 -2.09 5.15 19.13
C ALA A 118 -3.26 4.16 19.04
N GLY A 119 -2.94 2.88 18.88
CA GLY A 119 -3.92 1.81 18.74
C GLY A 119 -4.35 1.51 17.31
N ALA A 120 -3.80 2.20 16.31
CA ALA A 120 -3.86 1.75 14.92
C ALA A 120 -3.05 0.47 14.72
N ALA A 121 -3.44 -0.34 13.73
CA ALA A 121 -2.81 -1.62 13.46
C ALA A 121 -1.52 -1.46 12.63
N ASP A 122 -0.49 -2.20 13.01
CA ASP A 122 0.74 -2.31 12.24
C ASP A 122 0.63 -3.40 11.19
N TYR A 123 0.97 -3.05 9.95
CA TYR A 123 1.05 -3.99 8.83
C TYR A 123 2.49 -4.09 8.32
N PRO A 124 2.96 -5.29 7.93
CA PRO A 124 4.27 -5.43 7.33
C PRO A 124 4.31 -4.72 5.97
N VAL A 125 5.44 -4.08 5.68
CA VAL A 125 5.78 -3.66 4.33
C VAL A 125 6.25 -4.88 3.55
N VAL A 126 5.56 -5.24 2.48
CA VAL A 126 5.86 -6.42 1.67
C VAL A 126 6.75 -6.03 0.51
N ILE A 127 7.94 -6.63 0.43
CA ILE A 127 8.90 -6.44 -0.67
C ILE A 127 8.84 -7.64 -1.60
N ARG A 128 8.65 -7.41 -2.90
CA ARG A 128 8.72 -8.43 -3.95
C ARG A 128 9.66 -8.01 -5.06
N PRO A 129 10.69 -8.80 -5.40
CA PRO A 129 11.47 -8.58 -6.61
C PRO A 129 10.56 -8.66 -7.85
N ILE A 130 10.74 -7.73 -8.78
CA ILE A 130 10.08 -7.74 -10.09
C ILE A 130 11.04 -8.42 -11.05
N ASP A 131 10.58 -9.52 -11.65
CA ASP A 131 11.31 -10.16 -12.74
C ASP A 131 11.26 -9.24 -13.97
N SER A 132 12.39 -8.60 -14.28
CA SER A 132 12.57 -7.92 -15.55
C SER A 132 12.76 -9.01 -16.59
N GLY A 133 11.67 -9.57 -17.11
CA GLY A 133 11.68 -10.67 -18.07
C GLY A 133 12.36 -10.31 -19.39
N SER A 134 13.68 -10.11 -19.39
CA SER A 134 14.52 -10.13 -20.57
C SER A 134 14.62 -11.58 -21.03
N ALA A 135 13.55 -12.07 -21.64
CA ALA A 135 13.77 -12.75 -22.89
C ALA A 135 14.15 -11.64 -23.89
N ASP A 136 15.41 -11.60 -24.28
CA ASP A 136 15.79 -10.97 -25.55
C ASP A 136 14.77 -11.43 -26.61
N VAL A 137 14.04 -10.48 -27.18
CA VAL A 137 13.28 -10.64 -28.44
C VAL A 137 13.89 -9.71 -29.45
#